data_AF-A0A919HNG7-F1
#
_entry.id   AF-A0A919HNG7-F1
#
_cell.length_a   1.000
_cell.length_b   1.000
_cell.length_c   1.000
_cell.angle_alpha   90.00
_cell.angle_beta   90.00
_cell.angle_gamma   90.00
#
_symmetry.space_group_name_H-M   'P 1'
#
loop_
_entity.id
_entity.type
_entity.pdbx_description
1 polymer ?
#
loop_
_entity_poly.entity_id
_entity_poly.type
_entity_poly.pdbx_seq_one_letter_code
_entity_poly.pdbx_strand_id
1 'polypeptide(L)'
;MVCVLQNGVEQRQQFAPLTGGATVLPSVVWFPAQRDADASVWLRAAPRLTLPDLPGAERVQQALAGTRCAVDPAADFTTVAGANCCRTRLLG
;
A
#
# COMPACT_ATOMS: atom_id res chain seq x y z
N MET A 1 12.01 -1.61 -9.67
CA MET A 1 10.57 -1.56 -9.34
C MET A 1 10.40 -0.72 -8.10
N VAL A 2 9.34 0.09 -8.02
CA VAL A 2 9.01 0.91 -6.85
C VAL A 2 7.59 0.57 -6.41
N CYS A 3 7.42 0.07 -5.18
CA CYS A 3 6.12 -0.14 -4.57
C CYS A 3 5.75 1.11 -3.76
N VAL A 4 4.60 1.73 -4.05
CA VAL A 4 4.20 2.99 -3.42
C VAL A 4 3.14 2.71 -2.35
N LEU A 5 3.48 2.99 -1.08
CA LEU A 5 2.62 2.84 0.09
C LEU A 5 1.94 4.17 0.43
N GLN A 6 1.04 4.62 -0.45
CA GLN A 6 0.27 5.85 -0.29
C GLN A 6 -1.21 5.51 -0.41
N ASN A 7 -2.05 6.10 0.45
CA ASN A 7 -3.50 6.03 0.28
C ASN A 7 -3.92 6.74 -1.01
N GLY A 8 -5.04 6.30 -1.60
CA GLY A 8 -5.56 6.84 -2.87
C GLY A 8 -5.37 5.87 -4.04
N VAL A 9 -5.57 6.38 -5.26
CA VAL A 9 -5.56 5.58 -6.51
C VAL A 9 -4.59 6.13 -7.58
N GLU A 10 -3.95 7.26 -7.31
CA GLU A 10 -3.19 8.03 -8.30
C GLU A 10 -1.69 7.72 -8.31
N GLN A 11 -1.24 6.71 -7.54
CA GLN A 11 0.19 6.48 -7.28
C GLN A 11 1.00 6.28 -8.56
N ARG A 12 0.46 5.55 -9.54
CA ARG A 12 1.16 5.31 -10.81
C ARG A 12 1.47 6.62 -11.54
N GLN A 13 0.48 7.49 -11.66
CA GLN A 13 0.62 8.76 -12.38
C GLN A 13 1.52 9.72 -11.62
N GLN A 14 1.37 9.82 -10.30
CA GLN A 14 2.16 10.74 -9.47
C GLN A 14 3.65 10.35 -9.42
N PHE A 15 3.96 9.05 -9.36
CA PHE A 15 5.34 8.59 -9.15
C PHE A 15 6.08 8.16 -10.41
N ALA A 16 5.40 7.84 -11.51
CA ALA A 16 6.07 7.51 -12.78
C ALA A 16 7.20 8.48 -13.20
N PRO A 17 7.06 9.82 -13.10
CA PRO A 17 8.14 10.74 -13.47
C PRO A 17 9.33 10.73 -12.49
N LEU A 18 9.16 10.17 -11.28
CA LEU A 18 10.14 10.18 -10.19
C LEU A 18 11.00 8.91 -10.12
N THR A 19 10.60 7.83 -10.80
CA THR A 19 11.23 6.51 -10.62
C THR A 19 12.34 6.18 -11.61
N GLY A 20 12.75 7.14 -12.45
CA GLY A 20 13.83 6.91 -13.43
C GLY A 20 13.55 5.75 -14.40
N GLY A 21 12.28 5.57 -14.78
CA GLY A 21 11.85 4.49 -15.67
C GLY A 21 11.53 3.17 -14.98
N ALA A 22 11.70 3.04 -13.66
CA ALA A 22 11.30 1.83 -12.95
C ALA A 22 9.77 1.69 -12.89
N THR A 23 9.28 0.45 -13.03
CA THR A 23 7.85 0.13 -12.88
C THR A 23 7.33 0.53 -11.50
N VAL A 24 6.28 1.35 -11.49
CA VAL A 24 5.53 1.73 -10.28
C VAL A 24 4.43 0.69 -10.02
N LEU A 25 4.54 0.00 -8.89
CA LEU A 25 3.51 -0.90 -8.38
C LEU A 25 2.69 -0.15 -7.31
N PRO A 26 1.40 0.14 -7.57
CA PRO A 26 0.55 0.77 -6.57
C PRO A 26 0.22 -0.23 -5.46
N SER A 27 -0.12 0.29 -4.28
CA SER A 27 -0.60 -0.53 -3.17
C SER A 27 -1.76 0.14 -2.45
N VAL A 28 -2.58 -0.67 -1.79
CA VAL A 28 -3.58 -0.22 -0.84
C VAL A 28 -3.07 -0.53 0.56
N VAL A 29 -3.01 0.50 1.41
CA VAL A 29 -2.48 0.39 2.77
C VAL A 29 -3.63 0.26 3.77
N TRP A 30 -3.61 -0.81 4.57
CA TRP A 30 -4.58 -1.06 5.64
C TRP A 30 -3.89 -0.99 7.01
N PHE A 31 -3.25 0.14 7.29
CA PHE A 31 -2.44 0.33 8.51
C PHE A 31 -3.15 1.37 9.37
N PRO A 32 -4.07 0.98 10.27
CA PRO A 32 -4.65 1.93 11.20
C PRO A 32 -3.61 2.28 12.27
N ALA A 33 -2.73 3.22 11.93
CA ALA A 33 -1.62 3.64 12.78
C ALA A 33 -1.94 4.98 13.45
N GLN A 34 -1.41 5.19 14.64
CA GLN A 34 -1.34 6.49 15.30
C GLN A 34 0.11 6.74 15.71
N ARG A 35 0.63 7.91 15.36
CA ARG A 35 1.94 8.34 15.84
C ARG A 35 1.74 8.98 17.21
N ASP A 36 2.56 8.57 18.16
CA ASP A 36 2.60 9.15 19.49
C ASP A 36 3.70 10.24 19.56
N ALA A 37 3.62 11.11 20.57
CA ALA A 37 4.48 12.29 20.72
C ALA A 37 5.96 11.92 20.94
N ASP A 38 6.22 10.72 21.45
CA ASP A 38 7.55 10.15 21.70
C ASP A 38 8.19 9.50 20.45
N ALA A 39 7.58 9.69 19.27
CA ALA A 39 7.93 9.07 17.99
C ALA A 39 7.61 7.58 17.87
N SER A 40 6.93 6.98 18.85
CA SER A 40 6.36 5.64 18.72
C SER A 40 5.20 5.62 17.73
N VAL A 41 4.93 4.45 17.14
CA VAL A 41 3.77 4.23 16.26
C VAL A 41 2.94 3.08 16.81
N TRP A 42 1.71 3.38 17.20
CA TRP A 42 0.74 2.38 17.62
C TRP A 42 -0.07 1.88 16.43
N LEU A 43 0.04 0.58 16.13
CA LEU A 43 -0.79 -0.10 15.15
C LEU A 43 -2.05 -0.64 15.84
N ARG A 44 -3.22 -0.12 15.46
CA ARG A 44 -4.52 -0.51 16.02
C ARG A 44 -5.06 -1.83 15.45
N ALA A 45 -4.43 -2.35 14.40
CA ALA A 45 -4.72 -3.66 13.81
C ALA A 45 -3.47 -4.20 13.10
N ALA A 46 -3.49 -5.48 12.72
CA ALA A 46 -2.42 -6.09 11.94
C ALA A 46 -2.22 -5.36 10.60
N PRO A 47 -1.00 -4.93 10.25
CA PRO A 47 -0.74 -4.22 9.01
C PRO A 47 -0.92 -5.15 7.80
N ARG A 48 -1.60 -4.65 6.78
CA ARG A 48 -1.83 -5.38 5.53
C ARG A 48 -1.67 -4.46 4.32
N LEU A 49 -1.06 -4.98 3.27
CA LEU A 49 -1.02 -4.37 1.95
C LEU A 49 -1.87 -5.19 0.98
N THR A 50 -2.60 -4.52 0.10
CA THR A 50 -3.17 -5.15 -1.08
C THR A 50 -2.46 -4.61 -2.32
N LEU A 51 -2.06 -5.49 -3.23
CA LEU A 51 -1.34 -5.16 -4.46
C LEU A 51 -2.15 -5.63 -5.67
N PRO A 52 -2.02 -5.01 -6.86
CA PRO A 52 -2.59 -5.60 -8.05
C PRO A 52 -1.88 -6.92 -8.36
N ASP A 53 -2.64 -7.91 -8.81
CA ASP A 53 -2.11 -9.21 -9.23
C ASP A 53 -1.36 -9.07 -10.57
N LEU A 54 -0.13 -8.55 -10.48
CA LEU A 54 0.73 -8.22 -11.62
C LEU A 54 2.17 -8.66 -11.33
N PRO A 55 3.00 -8.84 -12.37
CA PRO A 55 4.43 -9.09 -12.21
C PRO A 55 5.08 -8.01 -11.33
N GLY A 56 5.46 -8.40 -10.12
CA GLY A 56 5.95 -7.47 -9.08
C GLY A 56 5.34 -7.71 -7.70
N ALA A 57 4.10 -8.19 -7.61
CA ALA A 57 3.44 -8.49 -6.34
C ALA A 57 4.21 -9.55 -5.52
N GLU A 58 4.63 -10.64 -6.17
CA GLU A 58 5.43 -11.70 -5.55
C GLU A 58 6.75 -11.18 -4.96
N ARG A 59 7.42 -10.24 -5.62
CA ARG A 59 8.66 -9.64 -5.11
C ARG A 59 8.41 -8.84 -3.83
N VAL A 60 7.27 -8.15 -3.73
CA VAL A 60 6.89 -7.44 -2.50
C VAL A 60 6.51 -8.42 -1.40
N GLN A 61 5.80 -9.51 -1.73
CA GLN A 61 5.51 -10.58 -0.78
C GLN A 61 6.79 -11.20 -0.21
N GLN A 62 7.76 -11.51 -1.06
CA GLN A 62 9.07 -12.03 -0.65
C GLN A 62 9.84 -11.03 0.21
N ALA A 63 9.85 -9.74 -0.17
CA ALA A 63 10.56 -8.70 0.59
C ALA A 63 9.96 -8.47 1.99
N LEU A 64 8.66 -8.71 2.17
CA LEU A 64 7.97 -8.58 3.44
C LEU A 64 7.75 -9.92 4.16
N ALA A 65 8.26 -11.02 3.60
CA ALA A 65 8.17 -12.33 4.21
C ALA A 65 8.86 -12.34 5.58
N GLY A 66 8.20 -12.93 6.58
CA GLY A 66 8.69 -12.96 7.97
C GLY A 66 8.47 -11.66 8.74
N THR A 67 7.95 -10.60 8.11
CA THR A 67 7.46 -9.41 8.84
C THR A 67 6.04 -9.66 9.37
N ARG A 68 5.52 -8.71 10.15
CA ARG A 68 4.12 -8.72 10.61
C ARG A 68 3.13 -8.19 9.55
N CYS A 69 3.62 -7.78 8.39
CA CYS A 69 2.79 -7.20 7.33
C CYS A 69 2.33 -8.28 6.35
N ALA A 70 1.02 -8.52 6.30
CA ALA A 70 0.43 -9.36 5.26
C ALA A 70 0.44 -8.63 3.91
N VAL A 71 0.63 -9.37 2.82
CA VAL A 71 0.64 -8.83 1.46
C VAL A 71 -0.23 -9.71 0.57
N ASP A 72 -1.32 -9.13 0.08
CA ASP A 72 -2.35 -9.87 -0.63
C ASP A 72 -2.53 -9.33 -2.04
N PRO A 73 -2.38 -10.17 -3.08
CA PRO A 73 -2.70 -9.78 -4.44
C PRO A 73 -4.23 -9.67 -4.62
N ALA A 74 -4.65 -8.76 -5.49
CA ALA A 74 -6.04 -8.56 -5.86
C ALA A 74 -6.18 -8.47 -7.38
N ALA A 75 -7.09 -9.29 -7.93
CA ALA A 75 -7.44 -9.27 -9.35
C ALA A 75 -8.15 -7.96 -9.73
N ASP A 76 -9.09 -7.51 -8.91
CA ASP A 76 -9.74 -6.20 -9.07
C ASP A 76 -9.19 -5.18 -8.06
N PHE A 77 -7.97 -4.72 -8.34
CA PHE A 77 -7.30 -3.73 -7.50
C PHE A 77 -8.03 -2.38 -7.45
N THR A 78 -8.67 -1.97 -8.54
CA THR A 78 -9.33 -0.65 -8.64
C THR A 78 -10.49 -0.53 -7.67
N THR A 79 -11.34 -1.57 -7.59
CA THR A 79 -12.44 -1.61 -6.62
C THR A 79 -11.92 -1.54 -5.19
N VAL A 80 -10.88 -2.30 -4.86
CA VAL A 80 -10.27 -2.31 -3.54
C VAL A 80 -9.67 -0.94 -3.17
N ALA A 81 -8.97 -0.30 -4.10
CA ALA A 81 -8.35 1.00 -3.90
C ALA A 81 -9.40 2.12 -3.74
N GLY A 82 -10.50 2.07 -4.50
CA GLY A 82 -11.65 2.96 -4.34
C GLY A 82 -12.30 2.85 -2.96
N ALA A 83 -12.56 1.62 -2.49
CA ALA A 83 -13.12 1.38 -1.15
C ALA A 83 -12.20 1.91 -0.03
N ASN A 84 -10.88 1.72 -0.17
CA ASN A 84 -9.92 2.29 0.77
C ASN A 84 -9.94 3.82 0.77
N CYS A 85 -9.93 4.45 -0.42
CA CYS A 85 -9.96 5.90 -0.56
C CYS A 85 -11.19 6.51 0.11
N CYS A 86 -12.38 5.96 -0.16
CA CYS A 86 -13.63 6.39 0.47
C CYS A 86 -13.56 6.28 2.00
N ARG A 87 -13.06 5.15 2.53
CA ARG A 87 -12.95 4.97 3.99
C ARG A 87 -11.96 5.96 4.61
N THR A 88 -10.79 6.14 4.01
CA THR A 88 -9.75 7.03 4.55
C THR A 88 -10.21 8.49 4.54
N ARG A 89 -11.00 8.89 3.54
CA ARG A 89 -11.60 10.24 3.47
C ARG A 89 -12.68 10.49 4.53
N LEU A 90 -13.34 9.45 5.03
CA LEU A 90 -14.36 9.56 6.09
C LEU A 90 -13.76 9.55 7.51
N LEU A 91 -12.49 9.17 7.66
CA LEU A 91 -11.81 9.02 8.95
C LEU A 91 -10.73 10.08 9.22
N GLY A 92 -10.45 10.94 8.25
CA GLY A 92 -9.51 12.08 8.37
C GLY A 92 -10.27 13.39 8.50
#